data_AF-A0A7Y7DFN3-F1
#
_entry.id   AF-A0A7Y7DFN3-F1
#
_cell.length_a   1.000
_cell.length_b   1.000
_cell.length_c   1.000
_cell.angle_alpha   90.00
_cell.angle_beta   90.00
_cell.angle_gamma   90.00
#
_symmetry.space_group_name_H-M   'P 1'
#
loop_
_entity.id
_entity.type
_entity.pdbx_description
1 polymer ?
#
loop_
_entity_poly.entity_id
_entity_poly.type
_entity_poly.pdbx_seq_one_letter_code
_entity_poly.pdbx_strand_id
1 'polypeptide(L)'
;MISGAFNRFISLLTGLFFIVISAQCQLVNSGELHVKDGTILYSAFLFENRSSGRVINDGTIVFLSDLVNEGEFAFSTAQNTGIVRMEGLSTQNISGSSQFKFWNLVLNNSTDFNLSNDLEVSGVADFSSGIVKAALPENVFSFGVGGSSINSSDESFVDGKVGVQTDREILFPTGDEIYRRILLASPIRPNEQLSLRGRYFFEDPGNLYPRDQTAPNIILVDDAEYWELENLDDEDSEMNLTLSWREVTTPPFILGDINKLGIGKPRRRGF
;
A
#
# COMPACT_ATOMS: atom_id res chain seq x y z
N MET A 1 81.34 -39.89 20.73
CA MET A 1 80.97 -38.57 21.31
C MET A 1 80.95 -37.58 20.16
N ILE A 2 79.87 -36.96 19.68
CA ILE A 2 78.44 -36.88 20.00
C ILE A 2 77.73 -36.81 18.62
N SER A 3 76.60 -37.52 18.50
CA SER A 3 75.70 -37.54 17.35
C SER A 3 74.85 -36.25 17.30
N GLY A 4 74.74 -35.62 16.14
CA GLY A 4 73.85 -34.47 15.91
C GLY A 4 72.84 -34.78 14.80
N ALA A 5 71.65 -35.22 15.17
CA ALA A 5 70.52 -35.40 14.25
C ALA A 5 69.60 -34.16 14.32
N PHE A 6 69.49 -33.45 13.20
CA PHE A 6 68.57 -32.33 13.01
C PHE A 6 67.15 -32.87 12.83
N ASN A 7 66.30 -32.73 13.85
CA ASN A 7 64.86 -32.99 13.73
C ASN A 7 64.17 -31.81 13.02
N ARG A 8 63.72 -32.03 11.77
CA ARG A 8 62.76 -31.13 11.12
C ARG A 8 61.34 -31.63 11.39
N PHE A 9 60.65 -31.01 12.35
CA PHE A 9 59.20 -31.16 12.50
C PHE A 9 58.51 -30.24 11.49
N ILE A 10 57.94 -30.83 10.43
CA ILE A 10 56.94 -30.15 9.61
C ILE A 10 55.59 -30.43 10.27
N SER A 11 55.06 -29.46 11.01
CA SER A 11 53.71 -29.53 11.55
C SER A 11 52.74 -29.07 10.46
N LEU A 12 52.03 -30.00 9.84
CA LEU A 12 50.94 -29.69 8.91
C LEU A 12 49.69 -29.35 9.75
N LEU A 13 49.40 -28.06 9.91
CA LEU A 13 48.19 -27.59 10.58
C LEU A 13 47.05 -27.56 9.55
N THR A 14 46.27 -28.64 9.46
CA THR A 14 45.05 -28.68 8.64
C THR A 14 43.95 -27.91 9.36
N GLY A 15 43.76 -26.63 9.01
CA GLY A 15 42.65 -25.82 9.48
C GLY A 15 41.34 -26.27 8.85
N LEU A 16 40.36 -26.68 9.67
CA LEU A 16 39.01 -26.99 9.23
C LEU A 16 38.28 -25.66 8.94
N PHE A 17 38.17 -25.29 7.66
CA PHE A 17 37.35 -24.15 7.22
C PHE A 17 35.88 -24.59 7.21
N PHE A 18 35.10 -24.17 8.21
CA PHE A 18 33.65 -24.22 8.13
C PHE A 18 33.17 -23.09 7.22
N ILE A 19 32.86 -23.43 5.96
CA ILE A 19 32.11 -22.53 5.08
C ILE A 19 30.66 -22.58 5.58
N VAL A 20 30.23 -21.53 6.28
CA VAL A 20 28.81 -21.33 6.59
C VAL A 20 28.15 -20.84 5.30
N ILE A 21 27.53 -21.77 4.57
CA ILE A 21 26.71 -21.43 3.40
C ILE A 21 25.36 -20.97 3.96
N SER A 22 25.10 -19.65 3.95
CA SER A 22 23.75 -19.13 4.18
C SER A 22 22.91 -19.41 2.93
N ALA A 23 22.07 -20.44 2.97
CA ALA A 23 21.07 -20.67 1.93
C ALA A 23 19.93 -19.64 2.12
N GLN A 24 19.77 -18.72 1.17
CA GLN A 24 18.55 -17.93 1.08
C GLN A 24 17.48 -18.79 0.43
N CYS A 25 16.44 -19.14 1.19
CA CYS A 25 15.29 -19.85 0.66
C CYS A 25 14.33 -18.85 0.01
N GLN A 26 13.78 -19.19 -1.15
CA GLN A 26 12.82 -18.38 -1.90
C GLN A 26 11.90 -19.31 -2.70
N LEU A 27 10.66 -18.87 -2.92
CA LEU A 27 9.72 -19.50 -3.84
C LEU A 27 9.72 -18.68 -5.14
N VAL A 28 10.27 -19.27 -6.21
CA VAL A 28 10.37 -18.59 -7.51
C VAL A 28 9.38 -19.20 -8.49
N ASN A 29 8.51 -18.36 -9.06
CA ASN A 29 7.73 -18.71 -10.24
C ASN A 29 8.42 -18.19 -11.51
N SER A 30 8.69 -19.07 -12.47
CA SER A 30 9.23 -18.72 -13.79
C SER A 30 8.37 -19.26 -14.95
N GLY A 31 7.19 -19.81 -14.64
CA GLY A 31 6.22 -20.34 -15.59
C GLY A 31 4.80 -20.05 -15.12
N GLU A 32 3.88 -21.01 -15.24
CA GLU A 32 2.50 -20.84 -14.79
C GLU A 32 2.25 -21.45 -13.41
N LEU A 33 1.73 -20.64 -12.49
CA LEU A 33 1.25 -21.04 -11.18
C LEU A 33 -0.24 -20.71 -11.08
N HIS A 34 -1.10 -21.74 -11.06
CA HIS A 34 -2.54 -21.57 -10.87
C HIS A 34 -2.91 -22.13 -9.50
N VAL A 35 -3.35 -21.26 -8.59
CA VAL A 35 -3.89 -21.64 -7.29
C VAL A 35 -5.40 -21.65 -7.43
N LYS A 36 -6.00 -22.84 -7.54
CA LYS A 36 -7.44 -22.99 -7.80
C LYS A 36 -8.27 -22.73 -6.54
N ASP A 37 -9.55 -22.42 -6.73
CA ASP A 37 -10.53 -22.35 -5.65
C ASP A 37 -10.46 -23.57 -4.71
N GLY A 38 -10.57 -23.31 -3.41
CA GLY A 38 -10.38 -24.28 -2.34
C GLY A 38 -8.93 -24.72 -2.07
N THR A 39 -7.94 -24.23 -2.82
CA THR A 39 -6.52 -24.53 -2.60
C THR A 39 -5.87 -23.48 -1.71
N ILE A 40 -5.03 -23.91 -0.77
CA ILE A 40 -4.18 -23.04 0.03
C ILE A 40 -2.72 -23.24 -0.40
N LEU A 41 -2.08 -22.18 -0.87
CA LEU A 41 -0.64 -22.09 -1.04
C LEU A 41 -0.06 -21.25 0.09
N TYR A 42 1.05 -21.69 0.66
CA TYR A 42 1.70 -21.01 1.77
C TYR A 42 3.19 -20.83 1.47
N SER A 43 3.70 -19.60 1.62
CA SER A 43 5.12 -19.28 1.49
C SER A 43 5.62 -18.57 2.75
N ALA A 44 6.55 -19.24 3.45
CA ALA A 44 7.27 -18.65 4.58
C ALA A 44 8.48 -17.80 4.15
N PHE A 45 8.81 -17.81 2.86
CA PHE A 45 9.99 -17.18 2.29
C PHE A 45 9.60 -16.18 1.20
N LEU A 46 10.58 -15.37 0.77
CA LEU A 46 10.44 -14.46 -0.36
C LEU A 46 9.77 -15.19 -1.54
N PHE A 47 8.68 -14.60 -2.04
CA PHE A 47 8.06 -15.03 -3.28
C PHE A 47 8.49 -14.12 -4.42
N GLU A 48 9.08 -14.71 -5.46
CA GLU A 48 9.52 -14.00 -6.67
C GLU A 48 8.72 -14.55 -7.88
N ASN A 49 7.80 -13.75 -8.41
CA ASN A 49 7.21 -14.02 -9.73
C ASN A 49 8.04 -13.31 -10.79
N ARG A 50 8.85 -14.06 -11.53
CA ARG A 50 9.73 -13.50 -12.56
C ARG A 50 8.95 -12.95 -13.75
N SER A 51 9.63 -12.23 -14.63
CA SER A 51 9.04 -11.67 -15.84
C SER A 51 8.44 -12.69 -16.82
N SER A 52 8.91 -13.93 -16.79
CA SER A 52 8.29 -15.05 -17.52
C SER A 52 7.19 -15.77 -16.74
N GLY A 53 7.00 -15.38 -15.48
CA GLY A 53 6.07 -15.98 -14.53
C GLY A 53 4.67 -15.40 -14.63
N ARG A 54 3.69 -16.29 -14.52
CA ARG A 54 2.26 -15.98 -14.50
C ARG A 54 1.61 -16.67 -13.31
N VAL A 55 1.00 -15.87 -12.43
CA VAL A 55 0.21 -16.33 -11.29
C VAL A 55 -1.25 -16.05 -11.55
N ILE A 56 -2.09 -17.08 -11.42
CA ILE A 56 -3.54 -16.96 -11.37
C ILE A 56 -4.01 -17.50 -10.03
N ASN A 57 -4.50 -16.61 -9.18
CA ASN A 57 -4.97 -16.94 -7.84
C ASN A 57 -6.49 -16.88 -7.75
N ASP A 58 -7.11 -18.05 -7.75
CA ASP A 58 -8.53 -18.25 -7.45
C ASP A 58 -8.74 -18.94 -6.09
N GLY A 59 -7.67 -19.33 -5.41
CA GLY A 59 -7.68 -19.94 -4.07
C GLY A 59 -7.19 -18.96 -2.99
N THR A 60 -6.45 -19.47 -2.01
CA THR A 60 -5.80 -18.64 -0.97
C THR A 60 -4.29 -18.78 -1.05
N ILE A 61 -3.58 -17.65 -1.11
CA ILE A 61 -2.12 -17.62 -0.97
C ILE A 61 -1.77 -16.86 0.30
N VAL A 62 -0.97 -17.47 1.18
CA VAL A 62 -0.48 -16.85 2.41
C VAL A 62 1.01 -16.60 2.29
N PHE A 63 1.42 -15.34 2.46
CA PHE A 63 2.81 -14.93 2.46
C PHE A 63 3.21 -14.42 3.83
N LEU A 64 4.25 -15.02 4.42
CA LEU A 64 4.87 -14.53 5.67
C LEU A 64 6.10 -13.65 5.42
N SER A 65 6.50 -13.48 4.17
CA SER A 65 7.71 -12.77 3.75
C SER A 65 7.39 -11.90 2.54
N ASP A 66 8.42 -11.31 1.95
CA ASP A 66 8.30 -10.33 0.87
C ASP A 66 7.71 -10.92 -0.41
N LEU A 67 7.10 -10.05 -1.22
CA LEU A 67 6.63 -10.34 -2.57
C LEU A 67 7.37 -9.47 -3.58
N VAL A 68 7.85 -10.10 -4.64
CA VAL A 68 8.41 -9.45 -5.83
C VAL A 68 7.61 -9.93 -7.04
N ASN A 69 7.01 -9.01 -7.79
CA ASN A 69 6.34 -9.32 -9.05
C ASN A 69 6.95 -8.57 -10.23
N GLU A 70 7.60 -9.32 -11.10
CA GLU A 70 8.14 -8.87 -12.39
C GLU A 70 7.29 -9.36 -13.57
N GLY A 71 6.31 -10.24 -13.32
CA GLY A 71 5.44 -10.85 -14.34
C GLY A 71 3.94 -10.59 -14.10
N GLU A 72 3.08 -11.50 -14.54
CA GLU A 72 1.63 -11.38 -14.34
C GLU A 72 1.24 -11.97 -12.98
N PHE A 73 0.59 -11.16 -12.13
CA PHE A 73 -0.08 -11.63 -10.92
C PHE A 73 -1.55 -11.21 -10.97
N ALA A 74 -2.45 -12.16 -11.18
CA ALA A 74 -3.86 -11.90 -11.42
C ALA A 74 -4.76 -13.01 -10.82
N PHE A 75 -6.05 -12.90 -11.11
CA PHE A 75 -7.10 -13.87 -10.78
C PHE A 75 -7.99 -14.08 -12.01
N SER A 76 -8.79 -15.15 -12.04
CA SER A 76 -9.71 -15.40 -13.14
C SER A 76 -10.90 -14.44 -13.08
N THR A 77 -11.20 -13.71 -14.15
CA THR A 77 -12.33 -12.76 -14.18
C THR A 77 -13.71 -13.41 -14.01
N ALA A 78 -13.81 -14.73 -14.20
CA ALA A 78 -15.01 -15.51 -13.96
C ALA A 78 -15.16 -16.00 -12.51
N GLN A 79 -14.14 -15.81 -11.67
CA GLN A 79 -14.10 -16.32 -10.29
C GLN A 79 -13.72 -15.20 -9.32
N ASN A 80 -14.56 -15.04 -8.29
CA ASN A 80 -14.44 -13.98 -7.29
C ASN A 80 -13.98 -14.57 -5.94
N THR A 81 -13.04 -15.52 -5.99
CA THR A 81 -12.65 -16.37 -4.84
C THR A 81 -11.22 -16.17 -4.38
N GLY A 82 -10.35 -15.57 -5.20
CA GLY A 82 -8.94 -15.35 -4.89
C GLY A 82 -8.74 -14.53 -3.60
N ILE A 83 -7.87 -15.02 -2.72
CA ILE A 83 -7.45 -14.34 -1.50
C ILE A 83 -5.92 -14.34 -1.44
N VAL A 84 -5.32 -13.19 -1.22
CA VAL A 84 -3.93 -13.07 -0.78
C VAL A 84 -3.91 -12.61 0.68
N ARG A 85 -3.13 -13.28 1.52
CA ARG A 85 -2.96 -12.94 2.93
C ARG A 85 -1.49 -12.60 3.20
N MET A 86 -1.27 -11.41 3.73
CA MET A 86 0.03 -10.90 4.12
C MET A 86 0.13 -10.95 5.65
N GLU A 87 0.88 -11.94 6.17
CA GLU A 87 0.88 -12.30 7.60
C GLU A 87 2.29 -12.40 8.20
N GLY A 88 3.21 -11.57 7.71
CA GLY A 88 4.60 -11.57 8.16
C GLY A 88 4.79 -11.23 9.64
N LEU A 89 5.97 -11.58 10.14
CA LEU A 89 6.44 -11.23 11.50
C LEU A 89 7.49 -10.10 11.49
N SER A 90 7.83 -9.62 10.30
CA SER A 90 8.72 -8.50 10.02
C SER A 90 8.10 -7.69 8.88
N THR A 91 8.54 -6.44 8.71
CA THR A 91 8.02 -5.57 7.65
C THR A 91 8.07 -6.30 6.31
N GLN A 92 6.93 -6.38 5.62
CA GLN A 92 6.84 -7.07 4.34
C GLN A 92 6.94 -6.07 3.19
N ASN A 93 7.85 -6.33 2.27
CA ASN A 93 7.98 -5.57 1.03
C ASN A 93 7.03 -6.12 -0.04
N ILE A 94 6.23 -5.25 -0.64
CA ILE A 94 5.39 -5.51 -1.81
C ILE A 94 6.01 -4.73 -2.96
N SER A 95 6.72 -5.44 -3.84
CA SER A 95 7.69 -4.83 -4.75
C SER A 95 7.71 -5.47 -6.14
N GLY A 96 8.57 -4.97 -7.00
CA GLY A 96 8.77 -5.40 -8.38
C GLY A 96 8.31 -4.38 -9.41
N SER A 97 8.42 -4.72 -10.69
CA SER A 97 8.09 -3.81 -11.80
C SER A 97 6.68 -3.97 -12.38
N SER A 98 5.95 -5.04 -12.03
CA SER A 98 4.64 -5.34 -12.58
C SER A 98 3.55 -5.29 -11.52
N GLN A 99 2.46 -4.55 -11.79
CA GLN A 99 1.35 -4.35 -10.85
C GLN A 99 0.78 -5.68 -10.32
N PHE A 100 0.48 -5.74 -9.02
CA PHE A 100 -0.30 -6.84 -8.45
C PHE A 100 -1.79 -6.62 -8.64
N LYS A 101 -2.52 -7.64 -9.13
CA LYS A 101 -3.98 -7.64 -9.17
C LYS A 101 -4.52 -8.71 -8.24
N PHE A 102 -5.16 -8.27 -7.17
CA PHE A 102 -5.77 -9.13 -6.17
C PHE A 102 -7.28 -9.07 -6.28
N TRP A 103 -7.95 -10.21 -6.12
CA TRP A 103 -9.38 -10.19 -5.86
C TRP A 103 -9.63 -9.72 -4.42
N ASN A 104 -9.32 -10.55 -3.41
CA ASN A 104 -9.30 -10.12 -2.01
C ASN A 104 -7.86 -10.03 -1.48
N LEU A 105 -7.62 -9.10 -0.57
CA LEU A 105 -6.35 -8.90 0.11
C LEU A 105 -6.58 -8.78 1.62
N VAL A 106 -5.83 -9.54 2.42
CA VAL A 106 -5.81 -9.42 3.88
C VAL A 106 -4.43 -8.94 4.30
N LEU A 107 -4.39 -7.78 4.95
CA LEU A 107 -3.19 -7.16 5.51
C LEU A 107 -3.20 -7.36 7.01
N ASN A 108 -2.36 -8.26 7.51
CA ASN A 108 -2.29 -8.61 8.92
C ASN A 108 -0.84 -8.75 9.37
N ASN A 109 -0.14 -7.62 9.46
CA ASN A 109 1.23 -7.57 9.92
C ASN A 109 1.48 -6.30 10.73
N SER A 110 1.58 -6.44 12.05
CA SER A 110 1.79 -5.31 12.97
C SER A 110 3.16 -4.63 12.84
N THR A 111 4.02 -5.12 11.94
CA THR A 111 5.33 -4.52 11.62
C THR A 111 5.33 -3.76 10.30
N ASP A 112 4.15 -3.48 9.76
CA ASP A 112 3.88 -2.69 8.56
C ASP A 112 4.25 -3.36 7.23
N PHE A 113 3.87 -2.67 6.16
CA PHE A 113 4.17 -3.03 4.78
C PHE A 113 4.90 -1.88 4.10
N ASN A 114 5.85 -2.22 3.24
CA ASN A 114 6.50 -1.26 2.35
C ASN A 114 6.02 -1.53 0.93
N LEU A 115 5.31 -0.57 0.34
CA LEU A 115 4.71 -0.65 -0.99
C LEU A 115 5.60 0.11 -1.99
N SER A 116 6.40 -0.62 -2.76
CA SER A 116 7.28 -0.05 -3.78
C SER A 116 6.85 -0.39 -5.21
N ASN A 117 5.64 -0.91 -5.38
CA ASN A 117 5.02 -1.26 -6.64
C ASN A 117 3.50 -1.11 -6.50
N ASP A 118 2.81 -0.79 -7.58
CA ASP A 118 1.36 -0.59 -7.54
C ASP A 118 0.63 -1.92 -7.32
N LEU A 119 -0.51 -1.84 -6.63
CA LEU A 119 -1.42 -2.96 -6.50
C LEU A 119 -2.87 -2.49 -6.67
N GLU A 120 -3.73 -3.40 -7.12
CA GLU A 120 -5.17 -3.20 -7.23
C GLU A 120 -5.92 -4.31 -6.53
N VAL A 121 -6.95 -3.94 -5.77
CA VAL A 121 -7.90 -4.88 -5.13
C VAL A 121 -9.28 -4.69 -5.75
N SER A 122 -9.80 -5.74 -6.42
CA SER A 122 -11.13 -5.70 -7.05
C SER A 122 -12.27 -6.16 -6.14
N GLY A 123 -11.96 -6.87 -5.05
CA GLY A 123 -12.89 -7.36 -4.04
C GLY A 123 -12.75 -6.59 -2.72
N VAL A 124 -12.39 -7.28 -1.63
CA VAL A 124 -12.24 -6.66 -0.31
C VAL A 124 -10.77 -6.62 0.12
N ALA A 125 -10.31 -5.43 0.53
CA ALA A 125 -9.08 -5.27 1.30
C ALA A 125 -9.40 -5.19 2.80
N ASP A 126 -8.93 -6.17 3.57
CA ASP A 126 -9.06 -6.20 5.03
C ASP A 126 -7.78 -5.65 5.68
N PHE A 127 -7.89 -4.49 6.30
CA PHE A 127 -6.81 -3.82 7.03
C PHE A 127 -6.79 -4.30 8.48
N SER A 128 -6.49 -5.57 8.70
CA SER A 128 -6.51 -6.17 10.05
C SER A 128 -5.43 -5.61 10.97
N SER A 129 -4.21 -5.40 10.48
CA SER A 129 -3.09 -4.78 11.23
C SER A 129 -1.95 -4.37 10.30
N GLY A 130 -1.31 -3.24 10.59
CA GLY A 130 -0.14 -2.74 9.86
C GLY A 130 -0.46 -1.60 8.90
N ILE A 131 0.43 -0.62 8.83
CA ILE A 131 0.34 0.50 7.90
C ILE A 131 1.01 0.12 6.58
N VAL A 132 0.34 0.35 5.46
CA VAL A 132 0.94 0.24 4.12
C VAL A 132 1.61 1.56 3.79
N LYS A 133 2.94 1.58 3.83
CA LYS A 133 3.75 2.77 3.57
C LYS A 133 4.21 2.77 2.13
N ALA A 134 3.78 3.76 1.36
CA ALA A 134 4.26 3.96 -0.01
C ALA A 134 5.75 4.33 0.01
N ALA A 135 6.58 3.58 -0.71
CA ALA A 135 8.01 3.84 -0.80
C ALA A 135 8.30 5.14 -1.55
N LEU A 136 7.48 5.45 -2.56
CA LEU A 136 7.55 6.66 -3.37
C LEU A 136 6.16 7.30 -3.54
N PRO A 137 6.06 8.63 -3.75
CA PRO A 137 4.77 9.33 -3.86
C PRO A 137 3.87 8.87 -5.02
N GLU A 138 4.43 8.18 -6.01
CA GLU A 138 3.72 7.61 -7.15
C GLU A 138 3.21 6.19 -6.91
N ASN A 139 3.67 5.48 -5.87
CA ASN A 139 3.18 4.13 -5.59
C ASN A 139 1.73 4.20 -5.08
N VAL A 140 0.84 3.46 -5.74
CA VAL A 140 -0.60 3.53 -5.48
C VAL A 140 -1.14 2.19 -4.97
N PHE A 141 -1.89 2.26 -3.88
CA PHE A 141 -2.80 1.20 -3.46
C PHE A 141 -4.18 1.50 -4.08
N SER A 142 -4.62 0.72 -5.06
CA SER A 142 -5.89 1.00 -5.75
C SER A 142 -7.01 0.01 -5.48
N PHE A 143 -8.24 0.48 -5.66
CA PHE A 143 -9.44 -0.32 -5.71
C PHE A 143 -10.04 -0.25 -7.12
N GLY A 144 -10.27 -1.41 -7.72
CA GLY A 144 -11.02 -1.52 -8.98
C GLY A 144 -12.53 -1.35 -8.75
N VAL A 145 -13.32 -1.37 -9.83
CA VAL A 145 -14.79 -1.24 -9.75
C VAL A 145 -15.38 -2.33 -8.85
N GLY A 146 -16.04 -1.89 -7.79
CA GLY A 146 -16.65 -2.76 -6.78
C GLY A 146 -15.72 -3.20 -5.64
N GLY A 147 -14.45 -2.77 -5.70
CA GLY A 147 -13.50 -2.88 -4.61
C GLY A 147 -13.95 -2.12 -3.38
N SER A 148 -13.58 -2.61 -2.19
CA SER A 148 -13.89 -1.97 -0.91
C SER A 148 -12.83 -2.26 0.15
N SER A 149 -12.81 -1.44 1.20
CA SER A 149 -11.95 -1.64 2.36
C SER A 149 -12.77 -1.91 3.63
N ILE A 150 -12.23 -2.72 4.53
CA ILE A 150 -12.79 -2.97 5.87
C ILE A 150 -11.68 -2.90 6.93
N ASN A 151 -12.08 -2.72 8.19
CA ASN A 151 -11.22 -2.76 9.39
C ASN A 151 -10.08 -1.74 9.45
N SER A 152 -10.02 -0.75 8.55
CA SER A 152 -9.01 0.31 8.64
C SER A 152 -9.13 1.09 9.96
N SER A 153 -7.99 1.34 10.60
CA SER A 153 -7.87 1.98 11.91
C SER A 153 -6.60 2.83 11.98
N ASP A 154 -6.31 3.49 13.11
CA ASP A 154 -5.02 4.17 13.32
C ASP A 154 -3.83 3.17 13.37
N GLU A 155 -4.10 1.87 13.50
CA GLU A 155 -3.09 0.80 13.46
C GLU A 155 -2.99 0.16 12.06
N SER A 156 -3.86 0.54 11.12
CA SER A 156 -3.98 -0.13 9.82
C SER A 156 -4.63 0.76 8.74
N PHE A 157 -3.81 1.39 7.91
CA PHE A 157 -4.23 2.25 6.80
C PHE A 157 -3.12 2.35 5.75
N VAL A 158 -3.40 3.02 4.64
CA VAL A 158 -2.43 3.38 3.60
C VAL A 158 -1.88 4.77 3.89
N ASP A 159 -0.59 4.83 4.23
CA ASP A 159 0.22 6.05 4.23
C ASP A 159 0.79 6.24 2.82
N GLY A 160 0.09 7.02 2.01
CA GLY A 160 0.36 7.17 0.58
C GLY A 160 -0.90 7.42 -0.24
N LYS A 161 -0.78 7.27 -1.57
CA LYS A 161 -1.91 7.46 -2.49
C LYS A 161 -2.81 6.23 -2.51
N VAL A 162 -4.11 6.47 -2.34
CA VAL A 162 -5.16 5.50 -2.59
C VAL A 162 -5.87 5.86 -3.88
N GLY A 163 -5.90 4.93 -4.84
CA GLY A 163 -6.66 5.06 -6.09
C GLY A 163 -8.01 4.35 -6.02
N VAL A 164 -9.04 4.88 -6.65
CA VAL A 164 -10.35 4.22 -6.74
C VAL A 164 -10.93 4.37 -8.14
N GLN A 165 -11.53 3.29 -8.63
CA GLN A 165 -12.52 3.31 -9.69
C GLN A 165 -13.83 2.82 -9.09
N THR A 166 -14.87 3.65 -9.07
CA THR A 166 -16.11 3.32 -8.36
C THR A 166 -17.37 3.83 -9.06
N ASP A 167 -18.46 3.09 -8.91
CA ASP A 167 -19.82 3.45 -9.30
C ASP A 167 -20.74 3.70 -8.09
N ARG A 168 -20.14 3.72 -6.90
CA ARG A 168 -20.81 3.82 -5.59
C ARG A 168 -19.96 4.62 -4.60
N GLU A 169 -20.52 4.88 -3.42
CA GLU A 169 -19.73 5.44 -2.31
C GLU A 169 -18.62 4.47 -1.87
N ILE A 170 -17.41 4.99 -1.69
CA ILE A 170 -16.25 4.22 -1.24
C ILE A 170 -15.50 4.95 -0.13
N LEU A 171 -15.06 4.18 0.88
CA LEU A 171 -14.18 4.63 1.94
C LEU A 171 -12.72 4.44 1.55
N PHE A 172 -11.95 5.52 1.62
CA PHE A 172 -10.51 5.50 1.46
C PHE A 172 -9.85 5.07 2.79
N PRO A 173 -9.12 3.94 2.84
CA PRO A 173 -8.40 3.52 4.03
C PRO A 173 -7.06 4.26 4.12
N THR A 174 -7.08 5.59 4.23
CA THR A 174 -5.88 6.45 4.14
C THR A 174 -5.61 7.21 5.43
N GLY A 175 -4.37 7.63 5.60
CA GLY A 175 -3.87 8.41 6.73
C GLY A 175 -2.44 8.86 6.45
N ASP A 176 -1.81 9.42 7.48
CA ASP A 176 -0.42 9.86 7.45
C ASP A 176 0.16 9.71 8.86
N GLU A 177 1.45 9.38 8.95
CA GLU A 177 2.17 8.99 10.16
C GLU A 177 1.45 7.86 10.95
N ILE A 178 0.67 8.22 11.96
CA ILE A 178 -0.10 7.31 12.84
C ILE A 178 -1.61 7.64 12.84
N TYR A 179 -2.03 8.54 11.97
CA TYR A 179 -3.37 9.13 12.01
C TYR A 179 -4.17 8.74 10.77
N ARG A 180 -5.10 7.80 10.93
CA ARG A 180 -6.08 7.52 9.89
C ARG A 180 -7.07 8.68 9.78
N ARG A 181 -7.52 8.94 8.55
CA ARG A 181 -8.63 9.83 8.26
C ARG A 181 -9.70 9.17 7.43
N ILE A 182 -10.91 9.71 7.52
CA ILE A 182 -12.05 9.31 6.71
C ILE A 182 -12.14 10.26 5.52
N LEU A 183 -12.06 9.67 4.33
CA LEU A 183 -12.50 10.24 3.08
C LEU A 183 -13.50 9.26 2.46
N LEU A 184 -14.72 9.74 2.24
CA LEU A 184 -15.72 9.07 1.42
C LEU A 184 -15.87 9.86 0.11
N ALA A 185 -15.89 9.14 -1.01
CA ALA A 185 -16.22 9.70 -2.30
C ALA A 185 -17.32 8.88 -2.96
N SER A 186 -18.25 9.55 -3.63
CA SER A 186 -19.26 8.89 -4.47
C SER A 186 -19.51 9.69 -5.75
N PRO A 187 -19.90 9.02 -6.85
CA PRO A 187 -20.55 9.70 -7.96
C PRO A 187 -21.82 10.43 -7.48
N ILE A 188 -22.20 11.53 -8.13
CA ILE A 188 -23.47 12.22 -7.85
C ILE A 188 -24.63 11.53 -8.57
N ARG A 189 -24.40 11.05 -9.80
CA ARG A 189 -25.45 10.48 -10.65
C ARG A 189 -25.40 8.96 -10.65
N PRO A 190 -26.57 8.30 -10.69
CA PRO A 190 -26.62 6.84 -10.86
C PRO A 190 -25.94 6.42 -12.17
N ASN A 191 -25.19 5.32 -12.13
CA ASN A 191 -24.46 4.72 -13.27
C ASN A 191 -23.29 5.55 -13.83
N GLU A 192 -22.88 6.60 -13.11
CA GLU A 192 -21.62 7.30 -13.39
C GLU A 192 -20.47 6.56 -12.71
N GLN A 193 -19.33 6.47 -13.40
CA GLN A 193 -18.08 5.98 -12.81
C GLN A 193 -17.22 7.17 -12.44
N LEU A 194 -16.49 7.02 -11.34
CA LEU A 194 -15.59 8.01 -10.81
C LEU A 194 -14.21 7.38 -10.66
N SER A 195 -13.20 8.01 -11.26
CA SER A 195 -11.79 7.62 -11.14
C SER A 195 -11.03 8.69 -10.38
N LEU A 196 -10.54 8.36 -9.18
CA LEU A 196 -9.87 9.32 -8.30
C LEU A 196 -8.62 8.75 -7.66
N ARG A 197 -7.69 9.63 -7.30
CA ARG A 197 -6.67 9.36 -6.29
C ARG A 197 -6.81 10.33 -5.14
N GLY A 198 -6.65 9.81 -3.93
CA GLY A 198 -6.65 10.59 -2.70
C GLY A 198 -5.41 10.31 -1.87
N ARG A 199 -4.88 11.34 -1.22
CA ARG A 199 -3.86 11.24 -0.19
C ARG A 199 -4.13 12.24 0.91
N TYR A 200 -3.97 11.80 2.15
CA TYR A 200 -3.98 12.66 3.32
C TYR A 200 -2.56 13.05 3.70
N PHE A 201 -2.40 14.25 4.24
CA PHE A 201 -1.14 14.78 4.75
C PHE A 201 -1.36 15.40 6.12
N PHE A 202 -0.55 15.02 7.09
CA PHE A 202 -0.46 15.62 8.42
C PHE A 202 0.71 16.62 8.48
N GLU A 203 0.66 17.62 7.61
CA GLU A 203 1.63 18.72 7.56
C GLU A 203 0.99 20.04 7.11
N ASP A 204 1.72 21.14 7.26
CA ASP A 204 1.27 22.47 6.81
C ASP A 204 1.32 22.57 5.27
N PRO A 205 0.18 22.76 4.57
CA PRO A 205 0.17 22.92 3.12
C PRO A 205 0.83 24.24 2.65
N GLY A 206 1.12 25.19 3.53
CA GLY A 206 1.46 26.57 3.19
C GLY A 206 2.67 26.77 2.29
N ASN A 207 3.62 25.82 2.30
CA ASN A 207 4.78 25.83 1.40
C ASN A 207 4.42 25.52 -0.06
N LEU A 208 3.45 24.62 -0.27
CA LEU A 208 2.99 24.20 -1.60
C LEU A 208 1.80 25.05 -2.08
N TYR A 209 0.94 25.44 -1.14
CA TYR A 209 -0.32 26.14 -1.37
C TYR A 209 -0.41 27.38 -0.48
N PRO A 210 0.15 28.53 -0.91
CA PRO A 210 0.12 29.77 -0.15
C PRO A 210 -1.31 30.21 0.22
N ARG A 211 -1.49 30.57 1.50
CA ARG A 211 -2.80 30.89 2.10
C ARG A 211 -3.42 32.20 1.60
N ASP A 212 -2.64 33.03 0.92
CA ASP A 212 -3.10 34.25 0.25
C ASP A 212 -3.87 33.96 -1.06
N GLN A 213 -3.89 32.71 -1.52
CA GLN A 213 -4.59 32.25 -2.73
C GLN A 213 -5.90 31.50 -2.44
N THR A 214 -6.60 31.91 -1.39
CA THR A 214 -7.88 31.33 -0.97
C THR A 214 -9.08 32.07 -1.59
N ALA A 215 -10.26 31.44 -1.55
CA ALA A 215 -11.49 32.11 -1.93
C ALA A 215 -11.85 33.22 -0.92
N PRO A 216 -12.48 34.34 -1.32
CA PRO A 216 -12.74 35.49 -0.43
C PRO A 216 -13.56 35.17 0.84
N ASN A 217 -14.32 34.08 0.84
CA ASN A 217 -15.12 33.62 1.96
C ASN A 217 -14.38 32.69 2.92
N ILE A 218 -13.12 32.34 2.64
CA ILE A 218 -12.26 31.54 3.52
C ILE A 218 -11.53 32.50 4.46
N ILE A 219 -11.81 32.37 5.76
CA ILE A 219 -11.24 33.24 6.81
C ILE A 219 -10.04 32.56 7.48
N LEU A 220 -10.10 31.24 7.64
CA LEU A 220 -9.08 30.40 8.25
C LEU A 220 -8.83 29.19 7.36
N VAL A 221 -7.58 28.74 7.32
CA VAL A 221 -7.15 27.54 6.61
C VAL A 221 -6.40 26.68 7.61
N ASP A 222 -6.60 25.37 7.57
CA ASP A 222 -5.87 24.43 8.42
C ASP A 222 -4.36 24.51 8.13
N ASP A 223 -3.54 24.57 9.17
CA ASP A 223 -2.07 24.61 9.10
C ASP A 223 -1.37 23.39 9.65
N ALA A 224 -2.12 22.33 9.94
CA ALA A 224 -1.58 21.05 10.39
C ALA A 224 -1.96 19.89 9.48
N GLU A 225 -2.99 20.02 8.63
CA GLU A 225 -3.39 18.93 7.74
C GLU A 225 -4.06 19.38 6.43
N TYR A 226 -3.92 18.56 5.38
CA TYR A 226 -4.63 18.76 4.11
C TYR A 226 -4.83 17.45 3.33
N TRP A 227 -5.58 17.55 2.24
CA TRP A 227 -5.88 16.44 1.33
C TRP A 227 -5.49 16.80 -0.10
N GLU A 228 -4.87 15.85 -0.80
CA GLU A 228 -4.74 15.90 -2.25
C GLU A 228 -5.78 14.97 -2.88
N LEU A 229 -6.54 15.51 -3.82
CA LEU A 229 -7.50 14.77 -4.63
C LEU A 229 -7.21 15.03 -6.11
N GLU A 230 -6.92 13.96 -6.84
CA GLU A 230 -6.67 13.97 -8.28
C GLU A 230 -7.84 13.29 -8.98
N ASN A 231 -8.59 14.04 -9.78
CA ASN A 231 -9.57 13.47 -10.70
C ASN A 231 -8.82 12.89 -11.90
N LEU A 232 -9.05 11.60 -12.18
CA LEU A 232 -8.42 10.86 -13.26
C LEU A 232 -9.35 10.68 -14.46
N ASP A 233 -10.60 11.14 -14.36
CA ASP A 233 -11.52 11.18 -15.50
C ASP A 233 -11.12 12.31 -16.48
N ASP A 234 -11.36 12.07 -17.77
CA ASP A 234 -11.04 13.03 -18.85
C ASP A 234 -11.93 14.29 -18.82
N GLU A 235 -13.07 14.23 -18.12
CA GLU A 235 -14.02 15.33 -17.93
C GLU A 235 -14.09 15.74 -16.45
N ASP A 236 -14.51 16.99 -16.18
CA ASP A 236 -14.76 17.45 -14.81
C ASP A 236 -15.98 16.70 -14.23
N SER A 237 -15.74 15.52 -13.63
CA SER A 237 -16.75 14.72 -12.93
C SER A 237 -17.19 15.43 -11.64
N GLU A 238 -18.51 15.66 -11.50
CA GLU A 238 -19.07 16.12 -10.23
C GLU A 238 -19.14 14.94 -9.25
N MET A 239 -18.67 15.13 -8.01
CA MET A 239 -18.59 14.07 -7.00
C MET A 239 -19.06 14.58 -5.64
N ASN A 240 -19.61 13.67 -4.82
CA ASN A 240 -19.80 13.93 -3.39
C ASN A 240 -18.53 13.55 -2.64
N LEU A 241 -18.08 14.44 -1.75
CA LEU A 241 -16.94 14.21 -0.87
C LEU A 241 -17.35 14.44 0.59
N THR A 242 -16.97 13.50 1.44
CA THR A 242 -17.04 13.67 2.91
C THR A 242 -15.65 13.46 3.49
N LEU A 243 -15.14 14.47 4.18
CA LEU A 243 -13.85 14.46 4.86
C LEU A 243 -14.06 14.57 6.38
N SER A 244 -13.32 13.78 7.16
CA SER A 244 -13.29 13.92 8.62
C SER A 244 -12.24 14.93 9.09
N TRP A 245 -12.47 15.47 10.28
CA TRP A 245 -11.50 16.18 11.12
C TRP A 245 -11.34 15.45 12.47
N ARG A 246 -10.27 15.74 13.23
CA ARG A 246 -10.04 15.15 14.57
C ARG A 246 -9.35 16.14 15.49
N GLU A 247 -9.77 16.20 16.75
CA GLU A 247 -9.20 17.14 17.75
C GLU A 247 -7.69 16.96 18.00
N VAL A 248 -7.15 15.75 17.75
CA VAL A 248 -5.74 15.45 17.95
C VAL A 248 -4.83 16.00 16.84
N THR A 249 -5.40 16.41 15.72
CA THR A 249 -4.65 16.87 14.53
C THR A 249 -5.12 18.21 14.01
N THR A 250 -6.44 18.45 14.05
CA THR A 250 -7.06 19.68 13.58
C THR A 250 -6.83 20.77 14.63
N PRO A 251 -6.20 21.91 14.26
CA PRO A 251 -5.87 22.94 15.22
C PRO A 251 -7.10 23.53 15.94
N PRO A 252 -7.00 23.92 17.23
CA PRO A 252 -8.14 24.47 17.97
C PRO A 252 -8.76 25.72 17.36
N PHE A 253 -8.00 26.52 16.61
CA PHE A 253 -8.51 27.71 15.94
C PHE A 253 -9.43 27.37 14.75
N ILE A 254 -9.28 26.18 14.16
CA ILE A 254 -10.19 25.64 13.14
C ILE A 254 -11.48 25.13 13.80
N LEU A 255 -11.36 24.43 14.93
CA LEU A 255 -12.49 23.77 15.61
C LEU A 255 -13.46 24.72 16.34
N GLY A 256 -13.22 26.03 16.33
CA GLY A 256 -13.99 27.00 17.12
C GLY A 256 -15.50 27.00 16.87
N ASP A 257 -15.94 27.01 15.61
CA ASP A 257 -17.36 26.90 15.24
C ASP A 257 -17.52 25.87 14.12
N ILE A 258 -17.79 24.62 14.51
CA ILE A 258 -17.90 23.48 13.61
C ILE A 258 -18.95 23.67 12.49
N ASN A 259 -19.96 24.53 12.69
CA ASN A 259 -20.98 24.82 11.67
C ASN A 259 -20.44 25.70 10.53
N LYS A 260 -19.24 26.26 10.69
CA LYS A 260 -18.54 27.06 9.68
C LYS A 260 -17.40 26.30 9.01
N LEU A 261 -17.18 25.03 9.37
CA LEU A 261 -16.21 24.19 8.69
C LEU A 261 -16.73 23.83 7.31
N GLY A 262 -15.82 23.86 6.33
CA GLY A 262 -16.12 23.52 4.95
C GLY A 262 -14.85 23.19 4.19
N ILE A 263 -15.02 22.61 3.01
CA ILE A 263 -13.90 22.25 2.12
C ILE A 263 -13.52 23.49 1.31
N GLY A 264 -12.28 23.95 1.48
CA GLY A 264 -11.70 25.02 0.67
C GLY A 264 -10.83 24.46 -0.45
N LYS A 265 -11.07 24.87 -1.70
CA LYS A 265 -10.19 24.57 -2.84
C LYS A 265 -9.25 25.77 -3.10
N PRO A 266 -7.92 25.57 -3.24
CA PRO A 266 -7.02 26.65 -3.66
C PRO A 266 -7.42 27.20 -5.03
N ARG A 267 -7.26 28.51 -5.25
CA ARG A 267 -7.46 29.07 -6.60
C ARG A 267 -6.37 28.54 -7.54
N ARG A 268 -6.76 27.96 -8.67
CA ARG A 268 -5.81 27.67 -9.78
C ARG A 268 -5.20 29.00 -10.25
N ARG A 269 -3.87 29.06 -10.44
CA ARG A 269 -3.24 30.17 -11.18
C ARG A 269 -3.89 30.23 -12.56
N GLY A 270 -4.55 31.33 -12.86
CA GLY A 270 -4.80 31.71 -14.25
C GLY A 270 -3.44 32.05 -14.87
N PHE A 271 -3.11 31.42 -15.99
CA PHE A 271 -2.16 31.98 -16.94
C PHE A 271 -2.84 33.11 -17.72
#